data_AF-A0A328RX80-F1
#
_entry.id   AF-A0A328RX80-F1
#
_cell.length_a   1.000
_cell.length_b   1.000
_cell.length_c   1.000
_cell.angle_alpha   90.00
_cell.angle_beta   90.00
_cell.angle_gamma   90.00
#
_symmetry.space_group_name_H-M   'P 1'
#
loop_
_entity.id
_entity.type
_entity.pdbx_description
1 polymer ?
#
loop_
_entity_poly.entity_id
_entity_poly.type
_entity_poly.pdbx_seq_one_letter_code
_entity_poly.pdbx_strand_id
1 'polypeptide(L)'
;CLCNFELVGEGLYSVEQQSGVDVSIDSVVLKKDVNIHIESDKKYGVVKSPGFMNKDRSIREFMEYYYESNANAITVDKCDYYMIGEDNVTLY
;
A
#
# COMPACT_ATOMS: atom_id res chain seq x y z
N CYS A 1 -10.00 -4.46 -0.93
CA CYS A 1 -10.46 -3.88 -2.20
C CYS A 1 -9.56 -2.70 -2.52
N LEU A 2 -9.00 -2.61 -3.72
CA LEU A 2 -8.45 -1.36 -4.22
C LEU A 2 -9.67 -0.46 -4.51
N CYS A 3 -9.83 0.62 -3.75
CA CYS A 3 -10.91 1.58 -3.98
C CYS A 3 -10.42 2.59 -5.01
N ASN A 4 -11.18 2.83 -6.07
CA ASN A 4 -10.88 3.97 -6.94
C ASN A 4 -11.43 5.23 -6.26
N PHE A 5 -10.57 5.99 -5.60
CA PHE A 5 -11.00 7.17 -4.86
C PHE A 5 -11.36 8.37 -5.74
N GLU A 6 -11.14 8.34 -7.07
CA GLU A 6 -11.81 9.30 -7.98
C GLU A 6 -13.34 9.18 -7.89
N LEU A 7 -13.87 7.99 -7.57
CA LEU A 7 -15.31 7.77 -7.32
C LEU A 7 -15.75 8.17 -5.89
N VAL A 8 -14.79 8.35 -4.98
CA VAL A 8 -15.00 8.88 -3.61
C VAL A 8 -14.80 10.42 -3.60
N GLY A 9 -14.34 10.97 -4.73
CA GLY A 9 -13.87 12.33 -4.92
C GLY A 9 -14.96 13.35 -5.15
N GLU A 10 -15.82 13.59 -4.14
CA GLU A 10 -16.32 14.94 -3.87
C GLU A 10 -16.34 15.18 -2.34
N GLY A 11 -15.16 15.43 -1.75
CA GLY A 11 -15.07 16.33 -0.59
C GLY A 11 -14.70 15.78 0.79
N LEU A 12 -14.34 14.50 0.97
CA LEU A 12 -14.05 13.97 2.32
C LEU A 12 -12.58 14.06 2.77
N TYR A 13 -11.60 13.88 1.88
CA TYR A 13 -10.17 13.95 2.21
C TYR A 13 -9.37 14.58 1.06
N SER A 14 -8.53 15.57 1.38
CA SER A 14 -7.50 16.10 0.48
C SER A 14 -6.27 15.20 0.58
N VAL A 15 -6.13 14.27 -0.37
CA VAL A 15 -5.03 13.30 -0.35
C VAL A 15 -3.96 13.74 -1.36
N GLU A 16 -2.83 14.23 -0.88
CA GLU A 16 -1.67 14.57 -1.71
C GLU A 16 -0.62 13.46 -1.63
N GLN A 17 -0.02 13.13 -2.78
CA GLN A 17 1.09 12.19 -2.84
C GLN A 17 2.36 12.82 -2.27
N GLN A 18 3.03 12.09 -1.39
CA GLN A 18 4.28 12.48 -0.76
C GLN A 18 5.37 11.46 -1.07
N SER A 19 6.62 11.88 -1.01
CA SER A 19 7.79 11.01 -1.08
C SER A 19 8.58 11.16 0.21
N GLY A 20 9.00 10.04 0.80
CA GLY A 20 9.75 10.05 2.06
C GLY A 20 10.84 8.99 2.12
N VAL A 21 11.72 9.13 3.11
CA VAL A 21 12.79 8.19 3.49
C VAL A 21 12.51 7.73 4.92
N ASP A 22 12.77 6.46 5.22
CA ASP A 22 12.47 5.82 6.51
C ASP A 22 11.01 6.03 6.94
N VAL A 23 10.08 5.71 6.02
CA VAL A 23 8.65 5.98 6.20
C VAL A 23 7.97 4.78 6.86
N SER A 24 7.13 5.03 7.86
CA SER A 24 6.20 4.04 8.43
C SER A 24 4.93 4.00 7.59
N ILE A 25 4.61 2.84 7.01
CA ILE A 25 3.41 2.60 6.20
C ILE A 25 2.41 1.75 6.98
N ASP A 26 1.21 2.29 7.20
CA ASP A 26 0.12 1.71 8.01
C ASP A 26 -0.79 0.76 7.20
N SER A 27 -0.29 0.32 6.04
CA SER A 27 -1.01 -0.54 5.10
C SER A 27 -0.06 -1.58 4.48
N VAL A 28 -0.58 -2.38 3.55
CA VAL A 28 0.27 -3.25 2.74
C VAL A 28 1.19 -2.42 1.85
N VAL A 29 2.39 -2.91 1.59
CA VAL A 29 3.39 -2.24 0.75
C VAL A 29 3.55 -3.03 -0.55
N LEU A 30 3.44 -2.37 -1.70
CA LEU A 30 3.70 -3.01 -2.99
C LEU A 30 5.14 -3.54 -3.01
N LYS A 31 5.32 -4.84 -3.26
CA LYS A 31 6.65 -5.48 -3.24
C LYS A 31 7.59 -4.97 -4.34
N LYS A 32 7.03 -4.34 -5.37
CA LYS A 32 7.78 -3.78 -6.48
C LYS A 32 8.31 -2.41 -6.07
N ASP A 33 9.62 -2.24 -6.19
CA ASP A 33 10.34 -0.96 -6.01
C ASP A 33 10.48 -0.45 -4.56
N VAL A 34 10.41 -1.34 -3.56
CA VAL A 34 10.59 -0.98 -2.15
C VAL A 34 11.47 -1.99 -1.40
N ASN A 35 12.24 -1.48 -0.44
CA ASN A 35 12.90 -2.27 0.59
C ASN A 35 12.19 -2.03 1.92
N ILE A 36 11.87 -3.11 2.63
CA ILE A 36 11.28 -3.03 3.97
C ILE A 36 12.34 -3.32 5.02
N HIS A 37 12.25 -2.66 6.18
CA HIS A 37 13.07 -2.98 7.33
C HIS A 37 12.37 -4.08 8.14
N ILE A 38 13.08 -5.18 8.37
CA ILE A 38 12.58 -6.28 9.19
C ILE A 38 12.90 -6.01 10.66
N GLU A 39 11.86 -5.91 11.47
CA GLU A 39 11.96 -5.74 12.92
C GLU A 39 11.76 -7.09 13.63
N SER A 40 12.49 -7.31 14.72
CA SER A 40 12.60 -8.63 15.37
C SER A 40 11.32 -9.10 16.07
N ASP A 41 10.45 -8.17 16.42
CA ASP A 41 9.17 -8.38 17.12
C ASP A 41 7.97 -8.44 16.16
N LYS A 42 8.18 -8.20 14.86
CA LYS A 42 7.13 -8.20 13.83
C LYS A 42 7.17 -9.46 12.97
N LYS A 43 6.02 -9.82 12.40
CA LYS A 43 5.88 -10.99 11.53
C LYS A 43 5.37 -10.58 10.16
N TYR A 44 6.23 -10.73 9.16
CA TYR A 44 5.93 -10.31 7.80
C TYR A 44 5.48 -11.48 6.91
N GLY A 45 4.66 -11.17 5.92
CA GLY A 45 4.26 -12.10 4.88
C GLY A 45 4.19 -11.42 3.51
N VAL A 46 4.06 -12.26 2.48
CA VAL A 46 3.79 -11.80 1.12
C VAL A 46 2.45 -12.36 0.69
N VAL A 47 1.59 -11.49 0.17
CA VAL A 47 0.32 -11.87 -0.43
C VAL A 47 0.32 -11.49 -1.90
N LYS A 48 -0.27 -12.35 -2.74
CA LYS A 48 -0.46 -12.12 -4.16
C LYS A 48 -1.94 -11.97 -4.46
N SER A 49 -2.35 -10.83 -5.02
CA SER A 49 -3.75 -10.53 -5.35
C SER A 49 -3.86 -10.10 -6.81
N PRO A 50 -5.00 -10.35 -7.49
CA PRO A 50 -5.28 -9.72 -8.77
C PRO A 50 -5.20 -8.19 -8.63
N GLY A 51 -4.31 -7.55 -9.37
CA GLY A 51 -4.13 -6.09 -9.34
C GLY A 51 -4.86 -5.39 -10.47
N PHE A 52 -4.89 -6.01 -11.65
CA PHE A 52 -5.59 -5.48 -12.83
C PHE A 52 -6.43 -6.56 -13.50
N MET A 53 -7.63 -6.20 -13.93
CA MET A 53 -8.56 -7.07 -14.65
C MET A 53 -8.96 -6.44 -15.98
N ASN A 54 -9.20 -7.29 -16.97
CA ASN A 54 -9.80 -6.89 -18.23
C ASN A 54 -11.32 -6.67 -18.06
N LYS A 55 -11.96 -6.08 -19.08
CA LYS A 55 -13.43 -5.84 -19.08
C LYS A 55 -14.26 -7.12 -18.93
N ASP A 56 -13.71 -8.26 -19.33
CA ASP A 56 -14.31 -9.59 -19.22
C ASP A 56 -14.04 -10.27 -17.86
N ARG A 57 -13.47 -9.54 -16.89
CA ARG A 57 -13.07 -10.04 -15.56
C ARG A 57 -11.95 -11.08 -15.56
N SER A 58 -11.25 -11.27 -16.68
CA SER A 58 -10.01 -12.03 -16.67
C SER A 58 -8.90 -11.23 -15.98
N ILE A 59 -8.06 -11.92 -15.20
CA ILE A 59 -6.93 -11.30 -14.50
C ILE A 59 -5.86 -10.95 -15.53
N ARG A 60 -5.51 -9.68 -15.64
CA ARG A 60 -4.42 -9.21 -16.49
C ARG A 60 -3.07 -9.35 -15.78
N GLU A 61 -3.04 -9.00 -14.50
CA GLU A 61 -1.80 -8.95 -13.72
C GLU A 61 -2.09 -9.19 -12.23
N PHE A 62 -1.19 -9.94 -11.59
CA PHE A 62 -1.16 -10.09 -10.15
C PHE A 62 -0.13 -9.12 -9.56
N MET A 63 -0.49 -8.48 -8.46
CA MET A 63 0.43 -7.70 -7.65
C MET A 63 0.77 -8.47 -6.37
N GLU A 64 2.01 -8.29 -5.92
CA GLU A 64 2.52 -8.84 -4.67
C GLU A 64 2.71 -7.72 -3.66
N TYR A 65 2.38 -7.99 -2.41
CA TYR A 65 2.48 -7.01 -1.33
C TYR A 65 3.15 -7.63 -0.11
N TYR A 66 3.97 -6.84 0.56
CA TYR A 66 4.38 -7.09 1.93
C TYR A 66 3.27 -6.66 2.88
N TYR A 67 3.04 -7.46 3.92
CA TYR A 67 2.14 -7.13 5.01
C TYR A 67 2.75 -7.57 6.35
N GLU A 68 2.37 -6.90 7.43
CA GLU A 68 2.66 -7.32 8.80
C GLU A 68 1.44 -8.04 9.37
N SER A 69 1.65 -9.19 10.01
CA SER A 69 0.59 -10.15 10.34
C SER A 69 -0.38 -9.67 11.43
N ASN A 70 0.05 -8.71 12.25
CA ASN A 70 -0.78 -8.10 13.29
C ASN A 70 -1.27 -6.70 12.88
N ALA A 71 -1.17 -6.36 11.58
CA ALA A 71 -1.52 -5.05 11.03
C ALA A 71 -0.72 -3.89 11.64
N ASN A 72 0.49 -4.15 12.14
CA ASN A 72 1.42 -3.08 12.50
C ASN A 72 1.98 -2.43 11.23
N ALA A 73 2.43 -1.18 11.37
CA ALA A 73 3.06 -0.47 10.27
C ALA A 73 4.38 -1.12 9.82
N ILE A 74 4.68 -0.97 8.53
CA ILE A 74 5.89 -1.46 7.88
C ILE A 74 6.80 -0.26 7.59
N THR A 75 8.01 -0.29 8.14
CA THR A 75 9.02 0.73 7.82
C THR A 75 9.69 0.41 6.49
N VAL A 76 9.84 1.41 5.63
CA VAL A 76 10.46 1.29 4.30
C VAL A 76 11.56 2.32 4.08
N ASP A 77 12.63 1.94 3.36
CA ASP A 77 13.79 2.80 3.09
C ASP A 77 13.35 4.11 2.41
N LYS A 78 12.55 3.98 1.35
CA LYS A 78 12.05 5.09 0.54
C LYS A 78 10.82 4.63 -0.23
N CYS A 79 9.77 5.44 -0.23
CA CYS A 79 8.60 5.20 -1.07
C CYS A 79 7.83 6.49 -1.35
N ASP A 80 6.96 6.41 -2.36
CA ASP A 80 5.87 7.35 -2.51
C ASP A 80 4.64 6.81 -1.76
N TYR A 81 3.93 7.68 -1.08
CA TYR A 81 2.78 7.34 -0.24
C TYR A 81 1.75 8.48 -0.23
N TYR A 82 0.61 8.19 0.36
CA TYR A 82 -0.50 9.11 0.56
C TYR A 82 -0.82 9.17 2.05
N MET A 83 -1.10 10.37 2.55
CA MET A 83 -1.54 10.57 3.93
C MET A 83 -3.07 10.65 3.97
N ILE A 84 -3.73 9.70 4.62
CA ILE A 84 -5.18 9.65 4.78
C ILE A 84 -5.49 9.75 6.27
N GLY A 85 -5.91 10.93 6.73
CA GLY A 85 -6.02 11.19 8.16
C GLY A 85 -4.63 11.17 8.81
N GLU A 86 -4.39 10.21 9.70
CA GLU A 86 -3.09 9.99 10.37
C GLU A 86 -2.30 8.82 9.77
N ASP A 87 -2.88 8.09 8.81
CA ASP A 87 -2.32 6.86 8.24
C ASP A 87 -1.55 7.15 6.94
N ASN A 88 -0.37 6.54 6.80
CA ASN A 88 0.41 6.54 5.57
C ASN A 88 0.12 5.28 4.75
N VAL A 89 -0.34 5.44 3.51
CA VAL A 89 -0.70 4.31 2.64
C VAL A 89 0.01 4.38 1.28
N THR A 90 0.38 3.22 0.73
CA THR A 90 1.06 3.14 -0.59
C THR A 90 0.11 2.82 -1.74
N LEU A 91 -1.15 2.51 -1.44
CA LEU A 91 -2.17 2.18 -2.43
C LEU A 91 -3.36 3.13 -2.23
N TYR A 92 -3.58 3.95 -3.25
CA TYR A 92 -4.72 4.83 -3.42
C TYR A 92 -5.27 4.60 -4.84
#